data_AF-A0A7X5L3R7-F1
#
_entry.id   AF-A0A7X5L3R7-F1
#
_cell.length_a   1.000
_cell.length_b   1.000
_cell.length_c   1.000
_cell.angle_alpha   90.00
_cell.angle_beta   90.00
_cell.angle_gamma   90.00
#
_symmetry.space_group_name_H-M   'P 1'
#
loop_
_entity.id
_entity.type
_entity.pdbx_description
1 polymer ?
#
loop_
_entity_poly.entity_id
_entity_poly.type
_entity_poly.pdbx_seq_one_letter_code
_entity_poly.pdbx_strand_id
1 'polypeptide(L)'
;MMGGFFRERKYYRLHEISKELDTSPEKTRRLVGILKKYGIVKTVKSSKPEYEDLSSQDIILADIEETGIDAVYLFDFVGIVVIEDCVFKCYPKYIDSTAKPLQQLKQVLKVIKKYNDKEQLVYLYNGDGENRIFNRLAVSLYLLENYFQYGIYTNQQEIIETNGNGEILWDKTIHETFALIQKNRPYYVELQTQGTVENETDYIRRLHECVLTQCTKELRKTDVLELFDIAEVELTTADLDDFGDTDYIQYRIERELKTQFVTKKRTVLKTIYAYISNIRMEQENLQYSLYGTNSFNLIWEKVCADNFGDMRHRQLSELPIRLSEEYAARRNEKLLQIIDHPIWHGNSPDILDDNADTLKPDILCIYPVRESKEYCFAIYDAKYYCIHFEKKDKGYRIAGQPGIQDIVKQYLYRFAYDDFIEKQGYQYVQNMYLCPHEGEGQDFGWVELTMLGMIGGKKLGSIGVVKLCAEEMFEIYLQGRTIENIAEYIPQVFEIPKGAES
;
A
#
# COMPACT_ATOMS: atom_id res chain seq x y z
N MET A 1 -13.03 3.11 26.27
CA MET A 1 -12.01 2.78 25.25
C MET A 1 -12.78 2.51 23.98
N MET A 2 -12.66 3.36 22.95
CA MET A 2 -13.63 3.46 21.85
C MET A 2 -13.00 3.03 20.51
N GLY A 3 -12.66 1.75 20.38
CA GLY A 3 -12.11 1.19 19.15
C GLY A 3 -13.09 0.18 18.53
N GLY A 4 -13.54 0.44 17.31
CA GLY A 4 -14.53 -0.40 16.62
C GLY A 4 -14.00 -1.04 15.35
N PHE A 5 -14.43 -2.27 15.05
CA PHE A 5 -14.07 -2.98 13.82
C PHE A 5 -15.18 -2.85 12.77
N PHE A 6 -14.81 -2.36 11.59
CA PHE A 6 -15.74 -2.11 10.48
C PHE A 6 -15.30 -2.87 9.23
N ARG A 7 -16.20 -3.66 8.65
CA ARG A 7 -15.95 -4.35 7.39
C ARG A 7 -16.22 -3.40 6.24
N GLU A 8 -15.27 -3.32 5.32
CA GLU A 8 -15.45 -2.61 4.06
C GLU A 8 -16.71 -3.11 3.33
N ARG A 9 -17.48 -2.18 2.77
CA ARG A 9 -18.74 -2.42 2.03
C ARG A 9 -19.88 -3.12 2.79
N LYS A 10 -19.74 -3.39 4.09
CA LYS A 10 -20.86 -3.84 4.93
C LYS A 10 -21.80 -2.68 5.24
N TYR A 11 -23.09 -3.00 5.33
CA TYR A 11 -24.13 -2.04 5.69
C TYR A 11 -24.21 -1.88 7.21
N TYR A 12 -24.12 -0.64 7.66
CA TYR A 12 -24.22 -0.25 9.06
C TYR A 12 -25.32 0.78 9.27
N ARG A 13 -26.13 0.59 10.31
CA ARG A 13 -27.02 1.61 10.86
C ARG A 13 -26.29 2.40 11.92
N LEU A 14 -26.73 3.64 12.18
CA LEU A 14 -26.07 4.52 13.16
C LEU A 14 -25.94 3.88 14.56
N HIS A 15 -26.94 3.11 14.99
CA HIS A 15 -26.92 2.43 16.28
C HIS A 15 -25.90 1.28 16.34
N GLU A 16 -25.59 0.63 15.21
CA GLU A 16 -24.58 -0.42 15.13
C GLU A 16 -23.19 0.17 15.24
N ILE A 17 -22.93 1.30 14.58
CA ILE A 17 -21.68 2.06 14.71
C ILE A 17 -21.49 2.55 16.15
N SER A 18 -22.56 3.10 16.74
CA SER A 18 -22.56 3.58 18.13
C SER A 18 -22.25 2.46 19.12
N LYS A 19 -22.80 1.26 18.89
CA LYS A 19 -22.55 0.07 19.71
C LYS A 19 -21.13 -0.45 19.55
N GLU A 20 -20.60 -0.47 18.32
CA GLU A 20 -19.24 -0.95 18.03
C GLU A 20 -18.16 -0.01 18.61
N LEU A 21 -18.43 1.29 18.69
CA LEU A 21 -17.53 2.29 19.29
C LEU A 21 -17.76 2.54 20.78
N ASP A 22 -18.83 2.00 21.37
CA ASP A 22 -19.26 2.30 22.75
C ASP A 22 -19.53 3.81 22.99
N THR A 23 -20.01 4.53 21.96
CA THR A 23 -20.23 6.00 21.94
C THR A 23 -21.71 6.36 22.03
N SER A 24 -22.01 7.60 22.47
CA SER A 24 -23.39 8.13 22.38
C SER A 24 -23.83 8.29 20.90
N PRO A 25 -25.13 8.15 20.59
CA PRO A 25 -25.64 8.35 19.23
C PRO A 25 -25.34 9.73 18.65
N GLU A 26 -25.34 10.78 19.49
CA GLU A 26 -25.02 12.15 19.08
C GLU A 26 -23.55 12.30 18.67
N LYS A 27 -22.62 11.77 19.48
CA LYS A 27 -21.19 11.74 19.14
C LYS A 27 -20.96 10.92 17.87
N THR A 28 -21.60 9.76 17.76
CA THR A 28 -21.51 8.89 16.57
C THR A 28 -21.97 9.61 15.31
N ARG A 29 -23.07 10.37 15.38
CA ARG A 29 -23.57 11.16 14.25
C ARG A 29 -22.54 12.19 13.77
N ARG A 30 -21.91 12.91 14.71
CA ARG A 30 -20.82 13.85 14.39
C ARG A 30 -19.65 13.14 13.72
N LEU A 31 -19.17 12.03 14.30
CA LEU A 31 -18.05 11.25 13.77
C LEU A 31 -18.32 10.74 12.35
N VAL A 32 -19.52 10.22 12.08
CA VAL A 32 -19.91 9.75 10.76
C VAL A 32 -19.98 10.92 9.75
N GLY A 33 -20.41 12.11 10.17
CA GLY A 33 -20.37 13.32 9.33
C GLY A 33 -18.95 13.68 8.90
N ILE A 34 -17.99 13.56 9.80
CA ILE A 34 -16.57 13.77 9.51
C ILE A 34 -16.06 12.70 8.54
N LEU A 35 -16.37 11.42 8.79
CA LEU A 35 -15.97 10.31 7.90
C LEU A 35 -16.53 10.45 6.48
N LYS A 36 -17.76 10.97 6.34
CA LYS A 36 -18.36 11.30 5.04
C LYS A 36 -17.60 12.39 4.30
N LYS A 37 -17.25 13.48 4.99
CA LYS A 37 -16.49 14.60 4.40
C LYS A 37 -15.17 14.12 3.80
N TYR A 38 -14.55 13.10 4.40
CA TYR A 38 -13.30 12.50 3.94
C TYR A 38 -13.45 11.28 3.02
N GLY A 39 -14.67 10.96 2.58
CA GLY A 39 -14.91 9.86 1.64
C GLY A 39 -14.70 8.47 2.22
N ILE A 40 -14.54 8.33 3.54
CA ILE A 40 -14.39 7.02 4.22
C ILE A 40 -15.74 6.31 4.31
N VAL A 41 -16.81 7.07 4.57
CA VAL A 41 -18.18 6.55 4.67
C VAL A 41 -19.05 7.13 3.58
N LYS A 42 -19.83 6.27 2.92
CA LYS A 42 -20.89 6.63 1.96
C LYS A 42 -22.25 6.35 2.58
N THR A 43 -23.26 7.17 2.27
CA THR A 43 -24.65 6.87 2.63
C THR A 43 -25.41 6.34 1.43
N VAL A 44 -26.13 5.24 1.67
CA VAL A 44 -26.88 4.50 0.65
C VAL A 44 -28.33 4.34 1.13
N LYS A 45 -29.28 4.27 0.18
CA LYS A 45 -30.69 3.95 0.47
C LYS A 45 -30.82 2.49 0.91
N SER A 46 -31.61 2.22 1.95
CA SER A 46 -31.84 0.87 2.51
C SER A 46 -32.48 -0.17 1.57
N SER A 47 -32.78 0.17 0.32
CA SER A 47 -33.57 -0.65 -0.61
C SER A 47 -32.77 -1.68 -1.43
N LYS A 48 -31.44 -1.72 -1.35
CA LYS A 48 -30.58 -2.66 -2.13
C LYS A 48 -29.95 -3.75 -1.26
N PRO A 49 -29.63 -4.94 -1.81
CA PRO A 49 -28.89 -5.98 -1.11
C PRO A 49 -27.42 -5.58 -0.87
N GLU A 50 -26.79 -6.21 0.12
CA GLU A 50 -25.43 -5.91 0.63
C GLU A 50 -24.30 -6.22 -0.37
N TYR A 51 -24.57 -7.01 -1.42
CA TYR A 51 -23.55 -7.57 -2.33
C TYR A 51 -23.65 -7.08 -3.78
N GLU A 52 -24.46 -6.06 -4.09
CA GLU A 52 -24.56 -5.49 -5.44
C GLU A 52 -23.59 -4.29 -5.61
N ASP A 53 -22.99 -4.17 -6.79
CA ASP A 53 -22.14 -3.03 -7.12
C ASP A 53 -22.96 -1.72 -7.04
N LEU A 54 -22.49 -0.80 -6.20
CA LEU A 54 -23.10 0.51 -6.02
C LEU A 54 -22.80 1.41 -7.21
N SER A 55 -23.84 1.88 -7.89
CA SER A 55 -23.71 2.91 -8.91
C SER A 55 -23.61 4.30 -8.27
N SER A 56 -23.07 5.29 -8.98
CA SER A 56 -23.00 6.68 -8.51
C SER A 56 -24.37 7.27 -8.16
N GLN A 57 -25.46 6.70 -8.69
CA GLN A 57 -26.85 7.11 -8.41
C GLN A 57 -27.38 6.56 -7.07
N ASP A 58 -26.71 5.56 -6.49
CA ASP A 58 -27.10 4.95 -5.21
C ASP A 58 -26.57 5.71 -3.99
N ILE A 59 -25.60 6.61 -4.21
CA ILE A 59 -24.96 7.43 -3.17
C ILE A 59 -25.84 8.65 -2.89
N ILE A 60 -26.33 8.78 -1.66
CA ILE A 60 -27.05 9.97 -1.22
C ILE A 60 -26.02 11.01 -0.79
N LEU A 61 -25.86 12.08 -1.57
CA LEU A 61 -25.02 13.25 -1.25
C LEU A 61 -25.73 14.27 -0.33
N ALA A 62 -26.65 13.81 0.53
CA ALA A 62 -27.38 14.67 1.45
C ALA A 62 -26.71 14.70 2.83
N ASP A 63 -26.77 15.86 3.48
CA ASP A 63 -26.31 16.04 4.86
C ASP A 63 -27.09 15.15 5.81
N ILE A 64 -26.44 14.72 6.90
CA ILE A 64 -27.01 13.74 7.85
C ILE A 64 -28.34 14.24 8.45
N GLU A 65 -28.55 15.55 8.50
CA GLU A 65 -29.76 16.19 9.02
C GLU A 65 -31.02 15.94 8.16
N GLU A 66 -30.86 15.73 6.85
CA GLU A 66 -31.97 15.46 5.92
C GLU A 66 -32.23 13.96 5.72
N THR A 67 -31.27 13.10 6.06
CA THR A 67 -31.43 11.66 5.94
C THR A 67 -32.22 11.11 7.14
N GLY A 68 -33.47 10.73 6.89
CA GLY A 68 -34.36 10.10 7.86
C GLY A 68 -33.82 8.79 8.48
N ILE A 69 -34.63 8.19 9.35
CA ILE A 69 -34.30 7.06 10.24
C ILE A 69 -33.77 5.79 9.52
N ASP A 70 -33.92 5.69 8.19
CA ASP A 70 -33.52 4.54 7.36
C ASP A 70 -32.19 4.73 6.57
N ALA A 71 -31.34 5.66 6.98
CA ALA A 71 -30.02 5.84 6.34
C ALA A 71 -29.06 4.69 6.68
N VAL A 72 -28.49 4.05 5.64
CA VAL A 72 -27.45 3.02 5.77
C VAL A 72 -26.10 3.63 5.43
N TYR A 73 -25.10 3.33 6.26
CA TYR A 73 -23.72 3.78 6.12
C TYR A 73 -22.84 2.63 5.67
N LEU A 74 -21.95 2.92 4.73
CA LEU A 74 -21.03 1.96 4.14
C LEU A 74 -19.61 2.50 4.20
N PHE A 75 -18.69 1.71 4.71
CA PHE A 75 -17.26 2.04 4.74
C PHE A 75 -16.63 1.64 3.40
N ASP A 76 -16.08 2.62 2.67
CA ASP A 76 -15.38 2.42 1.40
C ASP A 76 -13.89 2.74 1.59
N PHE A 77 -13.30 2.11 2.60
CA PHE A 77 -11.95 2.35 3.07
C PHE A 77 -11.41 1.12 3.80
N VAL A 78 -10.12 0.85 3.65
CA VAL A 78 -9.39 -0.18 4.38
C VAL A 78 -8.20 0.47 5.08
N GLY A 79 -8.12 0.32 6.41
CA GLY A 79 -7.08 0.89 7.25
C GLY A 79 -7.59 1.36 8.62
N ILE A 80 -6.90 2.34 9.20
CA ILE A 80 -7.20 2.92 10.50
C ILE A 80 -7.57 4.39 10.34
N VAL A 81 -8.60 4.84 11.04
CA VAL A 81 -8.94 6.26 11.16
C VAL A 81 -9.07 6.60 12.64
N VAL A 82 -8.37 7.63 13.06
CA VAL A 82 -8.42 8.16 14.43
C VAL A 82 -9.12 9.51 14.38
N ILE A 83 -10.23 9.63 15.11
CA ILE A 83 -10.97 10.88 15.24
C ILE A 83 -11.20 11.10 16.73
N GLU A 84 -10.66 12.21 17.25
CA GLU A 84 -10.66 12.49 18.70
C GLU A 84 -10.04 11.29 19.47
N ASP A 85 -10.83 10.64 20.33
CA ASP A 85 -10.48 9.46 21.14
C ASP A 85 -11.00 8.14 20.54
N CYS A 86 -11.58 8.18 19.32
CA CYS A 86 -12.22 7.04 18.67
C CYS A 86 -11.34 6.48 17.54
N VAL A 87 -11.22 5.15 17.48
CA VAL A 87 -10.42 4.45 16.46
C VAL A 87 -11.30 3.53 15.62
N PHE A 88 -11.37 3.83 14.33
CA PHE A 88 -12.09 3.04 13.33
C PHE A 88 -11.11 2.09 12.64
N LYS A 89 -11.27 0.80 12.87
CA LYS A 89 -10.43 -0.28 12.31
C LYS A 89 -11.19 -0.89 11.13
N CYS A 90 -10.97 -0.35 9.94
CA CYS A 90 -11.65 -0.76 8.72
C CYS A 90 -10.88 -1.89 8.03
N TYR A 91 -11.46 -3.08 7.92
CA TYR A 91 -10.80 -4.26 7.36
C TYR A 91 -11.41 -4.70 6.01
N PRO A 92 -10.63 -5.39 5.15
CA PRO A 92 -11.07 -5.82 3.84
C PRO A 92 -12.38 -6.62 3.83
N LYS A 93 -13.21 -6.40 2.81
CA LYS A 93 -14.54 -7.05 2.69
C LYS A 93 -14.49 -8.57 2.50
N TYR A 94 -13.35 -9.17 2.10
CA TYR A 94 -13.24 -10.63 1.94
C TYR A 94 -13.14 -11.38 3.28
N ILE A 95 -12.90 -10.66 4.39
CA ILE A 95 -12.85 -11.22 5.75
C ILE A 95 -14.27 -11.25 6.32
N ASP A 96 -14.74 -12.44 6.68
CA ASP A 96 -16.08 -12.71 7.22
C ASP A 96 -16.06 -13.63 8.45
N SER A 97 -14.98 -14.37 8.69
CA SER A 97 -14.91 -15.43 9.71
C SER A 97 -14.90 -14.90 11.15
N THR A 98 -14.41 -13.67 11.36
CA THR A 98 -14.20 -13.09 12.68
C THR A 98 -14.69 -11.65 12.76
N ALA A 99 -15.35 -11.32 13.86
CA ALA A 99 -15.82 -9.96 14.13
C ALA A 99 -14.67 -8.98 14.45
N LYS A 100 -13.53 -9.49 14.93
CA LYS A 100 -12.36 -8.67 15.32
C LYS A 100 -11.08 -9.21 14.67
N PRO A 101 -10.89 -8.99 13.35
CA PRO A 101 -9.74 -9.51 12.59
C PRO A 101 -8.46 -8.72 12.84
N LEU A 102 -7.96 -8.72 14.08
CA LEU A 102 -6.80 -7.92 14.45
C LEU A 102 -5.54 -8.36 13.68
N GLN A 103 -5.26 -9.66 13.65
CA GLN A 103 -4.04 -10.20 12.99
C GLN A 103 -4.06 -9.98 11.48
N GLN A 104 -5.21 -10.22 10.84
CA GLN A 104 -5.38 -9.98 9.41
C GLN A 104 -5.24 -8.48 9.10
N LEU A 105 -5.79 -7.60 9.94
CA LEU A 105 -5.64 -6.15 9.77
C LEU A 105 -4.17 -5.71 9.90
N LYS A 106 -3.40 -6.28 10.84
CA LYS A 106 -1.94 -6.01 10.94
C LYS A 106 -1.23 -6.35 9.64
N GLN A 107 -1.51 -7.52 9.06
CA GLN A 107 -0.93 -7.94 7.79
C GLN A 107 -1.33 -6.99 6.65
N VAL A 108 -2.61 -6.65 6.55
CA VAL A 108 -3.15 -5.70 5.57
C VAL A 108 -2.45 -4.33 5.66
N LEU A 109 -2.24 -3.81 6.86
CA LEU A 109 -1.54 -2.53 7.07
C LEU A 109 -0.07 -2.59 6.62
N LYS A 110 0.61 -3.73 6.82
CA LYS A 110 1.97 -3.97 6.29
C LYS A 110 1.97 -4.00 4.76
N VAL A 111 0.95 -4.60 4.14
CA VAL A 111 0.82 -4.63 2.67
C VAL A 111 0.58 -3.23 2.12
N ILE A 112 -0.34 -2.46 2.74
CA ILE A 112 -0.58 -1.05 2.39
C ILE A 112 0.70 -0.24 2.52
N LYS A 113 1.47 -0.47 3.58
CA LYS A 113 2.78 0.17 3.77
C LYS A 113 3.72 -0.11 2.61
N LYS A 114 3.98 -1.40 2.34
CA LYS A 114 4.88 -1.83 1.25
C LYS A 114 4.45 -1.29 -0.12
N TYR A 115 3.15 -1.24 -0.38
CA TYR A 115 2.60 -0.64 -1.60
C TYR A 115 2.89 0.87 -1.67
N ASN A 116 2.69 1.57 -0.55
CA ASN A 116 2.90 3.01 -0.44
C ASN A 116 4.38 3.42 -0.27
N ASP A 117 5.31 2.52 0.04
CA ASP A 117 6.73 2.85 0.32
C ASP A 117 7.42 3.61 -0.83
N LYS A 118 6.91 3.48 -2.07
CA LYS A 118 7.38 4.26 -3.23
C LYS A 118 6.87 5.71 -3.24
N GLU A 119 5.80 6.02 -2.51
CA GLU A 119 5.08 7.30 -2.47
C GLU A 119 5.05 7.98 -1.08
N GLN A 120 5.37 7.27 0.02
CA GLN A 120 5.25 7.80 1.39
C GLN A 120 6.06 9.09 1.62
N LEU A 121 7.23 9.23 0.98
CA LEU A 121 8.04 10.46 1.05
C LEU A 121 7.35 11.66 0.34
N VAL A 122 6.49 11.40 -0.64
CA VAL A 122 5.76 12.41 -1.41
C VAL A 122 4.54 12.89 -0.62
N TYR A 123 3.85 12.01 0.10
CA TYR A 123 2.70 12.37 0.94
C TYR A 123 3.08 13.09 2.26
N LEU A 124 4.30 12.90 2.76
CA LEU A 124 4.82 13.62 3.93
C LEU A 124 5.15 15.10 3.63
N TYR A 125 5.36 15.48 2.35
CA TYR A 125 5.91 16.80 1.98
C TYR A 125 5.27 17.50 0.79
N ASN A 126 4.44 16.87 -0.02
CA ASN A 126 3.76 17.60 -1.10
C ASN A 126 2.45 18.17 -0.61
N GLY A 127 2.29 19.47 -0.84
CA GLY A 127 1.08 20.20 -0.53
C GLY A 127 1.07 21.64 -0.97
N ASP A 128 1.28 21.92 -2.26
CA ASP A 128 0.69 23.13 -2.83
C ASP A 128 -0.84 22.97 -2.80
N GLY A 129 -1.49 23.72 -1.92
CA GLY A 129 -2.96 23.83 -1.82
C GLY A 129 -3.50 24.01 -0.40
N GLU A 130 -4.50 24.89 -0.24
CA GLU A 130 -5.13 25.33 1.02
C GLU A 130 -5.98 24.26 1.76
N ASN A 131 -5.98 23.00 1.33
CA ASN A 131 -6.89 21.96 1.85
C ASN A 131 -6.21 20.61 2.14
N ARG A 132 -4.97 20.61 2.64
CA ARG A 132 -4.31 19.36 3.09
C ARG A 132 -4.30 19.24 4.60
N ILE A 133 -4.81 18.11 5.07
CA ILE A 133 -4.89 17.77 6.48
C ILE A 133 -3.59 17.08 6.87
N PHE A 134 -2.94 17.63 7.88
CA PHE A 134 -1.76 17.02 8.47
C PHE A 134 -2.11 15.66 9.07
N ASN A 135 -1.40 14.62 8.63
CA ASN A 135 -1.60 13.27 9.10
C ASN A 135 -0.61 12.93 10.23
N ARG A 136 -0.99 13.27 11.47
CA ARG A 136 -0.15 13.05 12.64
C ARG A 136 0.19 11.59 12.87
N LEU A 137 -0.76 10.69 12.64
CA LEU A 137 -0.55 9.25 12.75
C LEU A 137 0.60 8.77 11.86
N ALA A 138 0.59 9.13 10.58
CA ALA A 138 1.64 8.73 9.64
C ALA A 138 3.02 9.28 10.03
N VAL A 139 3.08 10.54 10.48
CA VAL A 139 4.32 11.18 10.94
C VAL A 139 4.88 10.51 12.20
N SER A 140 4.02 10.23 13.18
CA SER A 140 4.42 9.55 14.42
C SER A 140 4.93 8.13 14.15
N LEU A 141 4.25 7.36 13.29
CA LEU A 141 4.68 6.02 12.90
C LEU A 141 6.03 6.06 12.19
N TYR A 142 6.21 6.99 11.24
CA TYR A 142 7.47 7.14 10.51
C TYR A 142 8.65 7.44 11.44
N LEU A 143 8.48 8.35 12.41
CA LEU A 143 9.53 8.72 13.35
C LEU A 143 9.95 7.52 14.24
N LEU A 144 8.98 6.78 14.77
CA LEU A 144 9.24 5.61 15.60
C LEU A 144 9.93 4.49 14.82
N GLU A 145 9.46 4.20 13.61
CA GLU A 145 10.09 3.18 12.75
C GLU A 145 11.52 3.57 12.37
N ASN A 146 11.75 4.85 12.05
CA ASN A 146 13.09 5.35 11.77
C ASN A 146 14.01 5.15 12.99
N TYR A 147 13.50 5.46 14.19
CA TYR A 147 14.22 5.23 15.43
C TYR A 147 14.55 3.74 15.65
N PHE A 148 13.60 2.82 15.48
CA PHE A 148 13.87 1.39 15.64
C PHE A 148 14.86 0.83 14.63
N GLN A 149 14.86 1.37 13.40
CA GLN A 149 15.79 0.92 12.37
C GLN A 149 17.20 1.51 12.54
N TYR A 150 17.32 2.71 13.10
CA TYR A 150 18.54 3.51 12.97
C TYR A 150 19.06 4.15 14.25
N GLY A 151 18.32 4.06 15.34
CA GLY A 151 18.62 4.72 16.59
C GLY A 151 18.29 6.21 16.57
N ILE A 152 18.77 6.90 17.61
CA ILE A 152 18.52 8.32 17.86
C ILE A 152 19.36 9.16 16.90
N TYR A 153 18.86 10.34 16.55
CA TYR A 153 19.64 11.36 15.89
C TYR A 153 20.87 11.72 16.73
N THR A 154 22.07 11.50 16.18
CA THR A 154 23.33 11.87 16.83
C THR A 154 24.13 12.83 15.96
N ASN A 155 24.71 13.84 16.58
CA ASN A 155 25.75 14.67 15.99
C ASN A 155 27.09 14.31 16.61
N GLN A 156 28.14 14.48 15.81
CA GLN A 156 29.51 14.32 16.26
C GLN A 156 30.05 15.67 16.72
N GLN A 157 30.82 15.68 17.80
CA GLN A 157 31.59 16.83 18.25
C GLN A 157 33.07 16.47 18.26
N GLU A 158 33.89 17.43 17.86
CA GLU A 158 35.34 17.30 17.97
C GLU A 158 35.77 17.57 19.41
N ILE A 159 36.59 16.67 19.93
CA ILE A 159 37.19 16.80 21.25
C ILE A 159 38.70 16.63 21.16
N ILE A 160 39.39 17.05 22.20
CA ILE A 160 40.82 16.85 22.33
C ILE A 160 41.02 15.81 23.43
N GLU A 161 41.71 14.74 23.08
CA GLU A 161 41.98 13.60 23.94
C GLU A 161 43.49 13.47 24.14
N THR A 162 43.91 12.99 25.30
CA THR A 162 45.32 12.66 25.54
C THR A 162 45.60 11.23 25.10
N ASN A 163 46.56 11.06 24.19
CA ASN A 163 46.96 9.78 23.59
C ASN A 163 45.81 9.03 22.90
N GLY A 164 44.90 9.76 22.25
CA GLY A 164 43.86 9.18 21.41
C GLY A 164 44.41 8.63 20.09
N ASN A 165 43.52 8.03 19.31
CA ASN A 165 43.85 7.42 18.01
C ASN A 165 43.72 8.40 16.83
N GLY A 166 43.37 9.66 17.09
CA GLY A 166 43.14 10.68 16.08
C GLY A 166 44.41 11.42 15.66
N GLU A 167 44.24 12.48 14.87
CA GLU A 167 45.37 13.31 14.41
C GLU A 167 46.05 14.01 15.59
N ILE A 168 47.38 13.98 15.63
CA ILE A 168 48.16 14.63 16.69
C ILE A 168 48.18 16.14 16.46
N LEU A 169 47.64 16.89 17.41
CA LEU A 169 47.70 18.34 17.45
C LEU A 169 49.07 18.75 18.02
N TRP A 170 50.10 18.80 17.17
CA TRP A 170 51.48 19.07 17.59
C TRP A 170 51.64 20.39 18.31
N ASP A 171 51.00 21.46 17.82
CA ASP A 171 51.09 22.77 18.48
C ASP A 171 50.59 22.69 19.92
N LYS A 172 49.42 22.09 20.16
CA LYS A 172 48.90 21.91 21.53
C LYS A 172 49.77 20.98 22.35
N THR A 173 50.21 19.87 21.77
CA THR A 173 51.10 18.91 22.45
C THR A 173 52.38 19.60 22.93
N ILE A 174 53.01 20.42 22.10
CA ILE A 174 54.25 21.13 22.44
C ILE A 174 54.03 22.17 23.53
N HIS A 175 52.92 22.92 23.48
CA HIS A 175 52.66 24.02 24.43
C HIS A 175 52.04 23.57 25.75
N GLU A 176 51.22 22.52 25.75
CA GLU A 176 50.38 22.13 26.90
C GLU A 176 50.92 20.90 27.64
N THR A 177 51.92 20.19 27.11
CA THR A 177 52.47 18.97 27.74
C THR A 177 53.99 19.02 27.92
N PHE A 178 54.51 18.14 28.78
CA PHE A 178 55.94 18.10 29.10
C PHE A 178 56.72 17.17 28.17
N ALA A 179 57.81 17.69 27.60
CA ALA A 179 58.77 16.90 26.83
C ALA A 179 59.83 16.26 27.73
N LEU A 180 60.08 14.97 27.54
CA LEU A 180 61.26 14.30 28.09
C LEU A 180 62.45 14.52 27.15
N ILE A 181 63.54 15.10 27.67
CA ILE A 181 64.74 15.36 26.86
C ILE A 181 65.72 14.20 26.99
N GLN A 182 66.00 13.51 25.88
CA GLN A 182 67.04 12.48 25.82
C GLN A 182 67.95 12.75 24.62
N LYS A 183 69.27 12.81 24.85
CA LYS A 183 70.29 13.11 23.81
C LYS A 183 69.97 14.39 23.01
N ASN A 184 69.57 15.46 23.70
CA ASN A 184 69.20 16.75 23.10
C ASN A 184 68.02 16.69 22.11
N ARG A 185 67.11 15.72 22.28
CA ARG A 185 65.87 15.59 21.50
C ARG A 185 64.66 15.50 22.45
N PRO A 186 63.57 16.24 22.17
CA PRO A 186 62.35 16.17 22.95
C PRO A 186 61.50 14.95 22.54
N TYR A 187 60.96 14.24 23.54
CA TYR A 187 60.02 13.14 23.39
C TYR A 187 58.75 13.45 24.18
N TYR A 188 57.61 13.47 23.50
CA TYR A 188 56.30 13.71 24.11
C TYR A 188 55.61 12.36 24.35
N VAL A 189 55.25 12.09 25.61
CA VAL A 189 54.56 10.85 26.02
C VAL A 189 53.06 11.05 26.13
N GLU A 190 52.61 12.30 26.28
CA GLU A 190 51.22 12.72 26.35
C GLU A 190 50.90 13.54 25.10
N LEU A 191 50.45 12.89 24.04
CA LEU A 191 50.08 13.53 22.78
C LEU A 191 48.66 14.08 22.90
N GLN A 192 48.44 15.35 22.57
CA GLN A 192 47.09 15.89 22.41
C GLN A 192 46.61 15.54 21.00
N THR A 193 45.56 14.73 20.90
CA THR A 193 45.02 14.23 19.63
C THR A 193 43.58 14.69 19.43
N GLN A 194 43.20 14.98 18.19
CA GLN A 194 41.84 15.35 17.82
C GLN A 194 40.99 14.09 17.69
N GLY A 195 40.06 13.91 18.62
CA GLY A 195 39.05 12.85 18.60
C GLY A 195 37.70 13.37 18.12
N THR A 196 36.80 12.45 17.82
CA THR A 196 35.40 12.77 17.52
C THR A 196 34.52 11.87 18.37
N VAL A 197 33.65 12.46 19.17
CA VAL A 197 32.70 11.74 20.02
C VAL A 197 31.27 12.15 19.70
N GLU A 198 30.32 11.29 20.03
CA GLU A 198 28.91 11.66 19.92
C GLU A 198 28.58 12.77 20.93
N ASN A 199 27.89 13.81 20.46
CA ASN A 199 27.40 14.86 21.32
C ASN A 199 26.08 14.43 21.97
N GLU A 200 26.18 13.81 23.14
CA GLU A 200 25.01 13.37 23.92
C GLU A 200 24.15 14.54 24.42
N THR A 201 24.73 15.73 24.53
CA THR A 201 24.02 16.96 24.97
C THR A 201 23.45 17.78 23.82
N ASP A 202 23.54 17.26 22.58
CA ASP A 202 23.06 17.93 21.39
C ASP A 202 21.55 18.24 21.50
N TYR A 203 21.20 19.47 21.15
CA TYR A 203 19.82 19.96 21.25
C TYR A 203 18.86 19.14 20.38
N ILE A 204 19.26 18.79 19.16
CA ILE A 204 18.41 18.06 18.21
C ILE A 204 18.27 16.61 18.64
N ARG A 205 19.34 15.99 19.17
CA ARG A 205 19.28 14.66 19.79
C ARG A 205 18.21 14.61 20.88
N ARG A 206 18.30 15.52 21.85
CA ARG A 206 17.35 15.60 22.98
C ARG A 206 15.94 15.92 22.52
N LEU A 207 15.78 16.79 21.52
CA LEU A 207 14.48 17.10 20.93
C LEU A 207 13.87 15.87 20.26
N HIS A 208 14.67 15.09 19.53
CA HIS A 208 14.22 13.85 18.91
C HIS A 208 13.76 12.82 19.96
N GLU A 209 14.48 12.67 21.07
CA GLU A 209 14.08 11.81 22.19
C GLU A 209 12.73 12.23 22.79
N CYS A 210 12.52 13.53 22.97
CA CYS A 210 11.26 14.10 23.45
C CYS A 210 10.10 13.81 22.48
N VAL A 211 10.29 14.10 21.19
CA VAL A 211 9.28 13.87 20.15
C VAL A 211 8.90 12.39 20.05
N LEU A 212 9.87 11.48 20.06
CA LEU A 212 9.62 10.03 20.03
C LEU A 212 8.82 9.56 21.25
N THR A 213 9.16 10.07 22.43
CA THR A 213 8.44 9.76 23.67
C THR A 213 6.99 10.28 23.60
N GLN A 214 6.77 11.48 23.05
CA GLN A 214 5.44 12.03 22.86
C GLN A 214 4.62 11.24 21.84
N CYS A 215 5.19 10.91 20.68
CA CYS A 215 4.57 10.06 19.67
C CYS A 215 4.13 8.71 20.27
N THR A 216 4.98 8.08 21.07
CA THR A 216 4.65 6.83 21.77
C THR A 216 3.47 7.02 22.71
N LYS A 217 3.50 8.05 23.57
CA LYS A 217 2.42 8.36 24.53
C LYS A 217 1.09 8.62 23.82
N GLU A 218 1.10 9.25 22.66
CA GLU A 218 -0.08 9.50 21.82
C GLU A 218 -0.64 8.22 21.22
N LEU A 219 0.21 7.43 20.54
CA LEU A 219 -0.23 6.19 19.89
C LEU A 219 -0.70 5.13 20.89
N ARG A 220 -0.12 5.12 22.10
CA ARG A 220 -0.56 4.27 23.22
C ARG A 220 -1.99 4.55 23.64
N LYS A 221 -2.44 5.82 23.62
CA LYS A 221 -3.83 6.15 23.97
C LYS A 221 -4.84 5.55 22.98
N THR A 222 -4.39 5.23 21.77
CA THR A 222 -5.23 4.77 20.66
C THR A 222 -5.07 3.28 20.32
N ASP A 223 -4.30 2.52 21.10
CA ASP A 223 -3.92 1.12 20.82
C ASP A 223 -3.34 0.89 19.41
N VAL A 224 -2.81 1.96 18.78
CA VAL A 224 -2.27 1.89 17.43
C VAL A 224 -0.91 1.19 17.43
N LEU A 225 -0.15 1.30 18.51
CA LEU A 225 1.15 0.62 18.65
C LEU A 225 1.04 -0.89 18.41
N GLU A 226 -0.03 -1.52 18.93
CA GLU A 226 -0.28 -2.94 18.71
C GLU A 226 -0.52 -3.25 17.23
N LEU A 227 -1.25 -2.40 16.49
CA LEU A 227 -1.58 -2.61 15.08
C LEU A 227 -0.36 -2.56 14.15
N PHE A 228 0.68 -1.82 14.54
CA PHE A 228 1.91 -1.68 13.77
C PHE A 228 3.08 -2.51 14.31
N ASP A 229 2.84 -3.33 15.35
CA ASP A 229 3.87 -4.09 16.06
C ASP A 229 5.04 -3.21 16.55
N ILE A 230 4.73 -1.99 16.99
CA ILE A 230 5.72 -1.01 17.48
C ILE A 230 5.80 -1.12 19.01
N ALA A 231 7.02 -1.30 19.53
CA ALA A 231 7.24 -1.33 20.97
C ALA A 231 7.12 0.07 21.59
N GLU A 232 6.69 0.13 22.85
CA GLU A 232 6.68 1.39 23.59
C GLU A 232 8.11 1.88 23.87
N VAL A 233 8.33 3.18 23.66
CA VAL A 233 9.60 3.85 23.93
C VAL A 233 9.37 5.07 24.83
N GLU A 234 10.07 5.12 25.96
CA GLU A 234 10.13 6.28 26.84
C GLU A 234 11.61 6.65 27.05
N LEU A 235 12.09 7.60 26.24
CA LEU A 235 13.51 7.99 26.21
C LEU A 235 13.83 9.13 27.19
N THR A 236 12.84 9.96 27.50
CA THR A 236 13.03 11.15 28.32
C THR A 236 11.77 11.52 29.09
N THR A 237 11.96 12.22 30.20
CA THR A 237 10.88 12.86 30.96
C THR A 237 10.70 14.33 30.58
N ALA A 238 11.51 14.87 29.67
CA ALA A 238 11.41 16.25 29.21
C ALA A 238 10.18 16.45 28.33
N ASP A 239 9.53 17.59 28.49
CA ASP A 239 8.40 18.02 27.67
C ASP A 239 8.88 18.98 26.56
N LEU A 240 8.08 19.15 25.50
CA LEU A 240 8.45 20.03 24.40
C LEU A 240 8.71 21.48 24.85
N ASP A 241 8.01 21.92 25.90
CA ASP A 241 8.16 23.27 26.46
C ASP A 241 9.57 23.49 27.06
N ASP A 242 10.29 22.43 27.44
CA ASP A 242 11.67 22.52 27.93
C ASP A 242 12.67 22.92 26.82
N PHE A 243 12.26 22.83 25.55
CA PHE A 243 13.07 23.17 24.38
C PHE A 243 12.81 24.59 23.86
N GLY A 244 11.83 25.31 24.42
CA GLY A 244 11.41 26.63 23.98
C GLY A 244 10.05 26.61 23.27
N ASP A 245 9.63 27.77 22.76
CA ASP A 245 8.39 27.85 21.99
C ASP A 245 8.53 27.19 20.59
N THR A 246 7.38 26.97 19.94
CA THR A 246 7.33 26.32 18.63
C THR A 246 8.20 27.02 17.59
N ASP A 247 8.23 28.35 17.59
CA ASP A 247 9.00 29.15 16.63
C ASP A 247 10.50 29.00 16.87
N TYR A 248 10.94 28.98 18.13
CA TYR A 248 12.32 28.72 18.51
C TYR A 248 12.74 27.30 18.11
N ILE A 249 11.90 26.30 18.37
CA ILE A 249 12.21 24.92 18.00
C ILE A 249 12.33 24.77 16.48
N GLN A 250 11.41 25.35 15.71
CA GLN A 250 11.46 25.39 14.25
C GLN A 250 12.75 26.04 13.75
N TYR A 251 13.11 27.21 14.27
CA TYR A 251 14.35 27.91 13.93
C TYR A 251 15.60 27.04 14.19
N ARG A 252 15.64 26.32 15.32
CA ARG A 252 16.76 25.40 15.64
C ARG A 252 16.86 24.25 14.65
N ILE A 253 15.74 23.67 14.23
CA ILE A 253 15.70 22.60 13.22
C ILE A 253 16.15 23.12 11.85
N GLU A 254 15.68 24.30 11.43
CA GLU A 254 16.09 24.91 10.16
C GLU A 254 17.59 25.22 10.11
N ARG A 255 18.15 25.68 11.24
CA ARG A 255 19.59 25.91 11.35
C ARG A 255 20.38 24.61 11.16
N GLU A 256 19.95 23.52 11.80
CA GLU A 256 20.56 22.21 11.64
C GLU A 256 20.43 21.68 10.20
N LEU A 257 19.27 21.88 9.56
CA LEU A 257 19.03 21.48 8.17
C LEU A 257 19.97 22.16 7.17
N LYS A 258 20.47 23.36 7.47
CA LYS A 258 21.44 24.10 6.63
C LYS A 258 22.84 23.50 6.68
N THR A 259 23.22 22.87 7.79
CA THR A 259 24.54 22.27 8.00
C THR A 259 24.55 20.75 7.82
N GLN A 260 23.38 20.12 7.72
CA GLN A 260 23.24 18.68 7.57
C GLN A 260 23.13 18.26 6.11
N PHE A 261 24.11 17.50 5.61
CA PHE A 261 24.14 17.00 4.23
C PHE A 261 23.66 15.55 4.09
N VAL A 262 23.62 14.79 5.19
CA VAL A 262 23.17 13.39 5.17
C VAL A 262 21.67 13.34 4.92
N THR A 263 21.25 12.86 3.74
CA THR A 263 19.85 12.81 3.29
C THR A 263 18.90 12.27 4.35
N LYS A 264 19.26 11.15 4.98
CA LYS A 264 18.48 10.52 6.05
C LYS A 264 18.25 11.45 7.26
N LYS A 265 19.32 12.08 7.76
CA LYS A 265 19.25 13.02 8.88
C LYS A 265 18.38 14.23 8.54
N ARG A 266 18.48 14.72 7.29
CA ARG A 266 17.60 15.77 6.78
C ARG A 266 16.14 15.35 6.74
N THR A 267 15.84 14.11 6.34
CA THR A 267 14.45 13.61 6.35
C THR A 267 13.88 13.59 7.76
N VAL A 268 14.60 13.02 8.74
CA VAL A 268 14.18 13.01 10.15
C VAL A 268 13.92 14.43 10.66
N LEU A 269 14.85 15.36 10.42
CA LEU A 269 14.69 16.76 10.80
C LEU A 269 13.45 17.41 10.19
N LYS A 270 13.23 17.22 8.90
CA LYS A 270 12.02 17.72 8.23
C LYS A 270 10.76 17.08 8.82
N THR A 271 10.82 15.83 9.28
CA THR A 271 9.63 15.12 9.79
C THR A 271 9.30 15.59 11.20
N ILE A 272 10.32 15.82 12.03
CA ILE A 272 10.17 16.50 13.32
C ILE A 272 9.61 17.91 13.12
N TYR A 273 10.13 18.67 12.13
CA TYR A 273 9.61 20.00 11.82
C TYR A 273 8.11 19.96 11.48
N ALA A 274 7.70 19.03 10.62
CA ALA A 274 6.30 18.84 10.24
C ALA A 274 5.44 18.45 11.45
N TYR A 275 5.93 17.56 12.32
CA TYR A 275 5.27 17.20 13.57
C TYR A 275 5.00 18.43 14.43
N ILE A 276 6.05 19.21 14.73
CA ILE A 276 6.00 20.36 15.65
C ILE A 276 5.12 21.49 15.13
N SER A 277 5.19 21.76 13.82
CA SER A 277 4.40 22.83 13.19
C SER A 277 2.90 22.62 13.33
N ASN A 278 2.46 21.37 13.40
CA ASN A 278 1.05 21.01 13.44
C ASN A 278 0.51 20.73 14.85
N ILE A 279 1.36 20.80 15.89
CA ILE A 279 0.93 20.64 17.29
C ILE A 279 -0.06 21.74 17.69
N ARG A 280 0.16 22.99 17.24
CA ARG A 280 -0.70 24.13 17.58
C ARG A 280 -2.04 24.11 16.84
N MET A 281 -2.05 23.60 15.60
CA MET A 281 -3.27 23.57 14.77
C MET A 281 -4.38 22.67 15.33
N GLU A 282 -4.03 21.68 16.16
CA GLU A 282 -4.98 20.78 16.82
C GLU A 282 -5.72 21.40 18.01
N GLN A 283 -5.24 22.51 18.58
CA GLN A 283 -6.01 23.20 19.62
C GLN A 283 -7.22 23.95 19.05
N GLU A 284 -7.20 24.23 17.74
CA GLU A 284 -8.26 24.98 17.05
C GLU A 284 -9.07 24.13 16.04
N ASN A 285 -8.52 22.99 15.58
CA ASN A 285 -9.17 22.09 14.61
C ASN A 285 -9.34 20.65 15.12
N LEU A 286 -10.33 19.96 14.57
CA LEU A 286 -10.71 18.60 14.94
C LEU A 286 -9.55 17.60 14.70
N GLN A 287 -9.10 16.89 15.74
CA GLN A 287 -8.08 15.84 15.65
C GLN A 287 -8.58 14.70 14.74
N TYR A 288 -8.06 14.66 13.53
CA TYR A 288 -8.36 13.63 12.53
C TYR A 288 -7.05 13.12 11.93
N SER A 289 -6.88 11.80 11.89
CA SER A 289 -5.74 11.15 11.25
C SER A 289 -6.18 9.84 10.62
N LEU A 290 -5.58 9.49 9.49
CA LEU A 290 -5.95 8.28 8.74
C LEU A 290 -4.70 7.52 8.32
N TYR A 291 -4.78 6.21 8.20
CA TYR A 291 -3.75 5.39 7.58
C TYR A 291 -4.44 4.25 6.84
N GLY A 292 -4.44 4.29 5.51
CA GLY A 292 -5.16 3.30 4.70
C GLY A 292 -5.40 3.76 3.28
N THR A 293 -6.34 3.11 2.61
CA THR A 293 -6.70 3.41 1.22
C THR A 293 -8.19 3.19 0.95
N ASN A 294 -8.74 3.95 0.01
CA ASN A 294 -10.07 3.72 -0.58
C ASN A 294 -10.01 2.80 -1.81
N SER A 295 -8.81 2.47 -2.30
CA SER A 295 -8.59 1.71 -3.54
C SER A 295 -7.83 0.42 -3.24
N PHE A 296 -8.32 -0.36 -2.28
CA PHE A 296 -7.71 -1.62 -1.89
C PHE A 296 -7.68 -2.65 -3.03
N ASN A 297 -8.57 -2.50 -4.03
CA ASN A 297 -8.52 -3.30 -5.26
C ASN A 297 -7.18 -3.15 -6.00
N LEU A 298 -6.60 -1.94 -6.06
CA LEU A 298 -5.31 -1.71 -6.74
C LEU A 298 -4.16 -2.40 -6.01
N ILE A 299 -4.25 -2.47 -4.67
CA ILE A 299 -3.29 -3.20 -3.86
C ILE A 299 -3.40 -4.70 -4.14
N TRP A 300 -4.63 -5.23 -4.21
CA TRP A 300 -4.86 -6.63 -4.59
C TRP A 300 -4.29 -6.95 -5.99
N GLU A 301 -4.58 -6.10 -6.98
CA GLU A 301 -4.03 -6.23 -8.34
C GLU A 301 -2.50 -6.27 -8.33
N LYS A 302 -1.88 -5.36 -7.56
CA LYS A 302 -0.43 -5.29 -7.43
C LYS A 302 0.18 -6.51 -6.73
N VAL A 303 -0.46 -6.98 -5.66
CA VAL A 303 -0.07 -8.20 -4.94
C VAL A 303 -0.07 -9.39 -5.89
N CYS A 304 -1.16 -9.60 -6.64
CA CYS A 304 -1.23 -10.69 -7.60
C CYS A 304 -0.19 -10.53 -8.72
N ALA A 305 -0.01 -9.32 -9.27
CA ALA A 305 0.97 -9.08 -10.32
C ALA A 305 2.41 -9.41 -9.90
N ASP A 306 2.81 -9.01 -8.68
CA ASP A 306 4.15 -9.28 -8.16
C ASP A 306 4.31 -10.78 -7.82
N ASN A 307 3.31 -11.41 -7.20
CA ASN A 307 3.37 -12.83 -6.85
C ASN A 307 3.44 -13.73 -8.08
N PHE A 308 2.62 -13.47 -9.11
CA PHE A 308 2.58 -14.30 -10.32
C PHE A 308 3.62 -13.90 -11.38
N GLY A 309 4.48 -12.92 -11.10
CA GLY A 309 5.58 -12.55 -11.99
C GLY A 309 5.11 -11.91 -13.30
N ASP A 310 4.32 -10.84 -13.21
CA ASP A 310 3.79 -10.10 -14.36
C ASP A 310 4.87 -9.72 -15.39
N MET A 311 4.64 -10.12 -16.65
CA MET A 311 5.53 -9.92 -17.78
C MET A 311 5.04 -8.84 -18.76
N ARG A 312 3.91 -8.15 -18.50
CA ARG A 312 3.34 -7.13 -19.42
C ARG A 312 4.36 -6.09 -19.91
N HIS A 313 5.27 -5.69 -19.04
CA HIS A 313 6.26 -4.66 -19.35
C HIS A 313 7.62 -5.20 -19.81
N ARG A 314 7.78 -6.53 -19.92
CA ARG A 314 8.96 -7.18 -20.47
C ARG A 314 8.99 -7.06 -21.99
N GLN A 315 10.18 -6.95 -22.55
CA GLN A 315 10.33 -6.98 -24.00
C GLN A 315 10.02 -8.37 -24.55
N LEU A 316 9.54 -8.46 -25.79
CA LEU A 316 9.28 -9.75 -26.44
C LEU A 316 10.52 -10.65 -26.47
N SER A 317 11.71 -10.07 -26.62
CA SER A 317 12.98 -10.83 -26.60
C SER A 317 13.39 -11.36 -25.22
N GLU A 318 12.77 -10.90 -24.14
CA GLU A 318 13.02 -11.35 -22.77
C GLU A 318 12.08 -12.48 -22.34
N LEU A 319 11.13 -12.87 -23.20
CA LEU A 319 10.20 -13.95 -22.92
C LEU A 319 10.93 -15.31 -22.88
N PRO A 320 10.43 -16.28 -22.10
CA PRO A 320 11.11 -17.56 -21.90
C PRO A 320 11.07 -18.48 -23.13
N ILE A 321 10.24 -18.15 -24.14
CA ILE A 321 10.19 -18.81 -25.44
C ILE A 321 10.92 -17.96 -26.49
N ARG A 322 11.61 -18.63 -27.42
CA ARG A 322 12.20 -17.98 -28.59
C ARG A 322 11.10 -17.42 -29.47
N LEU A 323 11.20 -16.14 -29.82
CA LEU A 323 10.25 -15.47 -30.71
C LEU A 323 10.14 -16.14 -32.08
N SER A 324 8.90 -16.31 -32.53
CA SER A 324 8.55 -16.65 -33.91
C SER A 324 9.10 -15.62 -34.91
N GLU A 325 9.25 -16.05 -36.17
CA GLU A 325 9.75 -15.20 -37.24
C GLU A 325 8.85 -13.97 -37.48
N GLU A 326 7.53 -14.11 -37.32
CA GLU A 326 6.61 -12.98 -37.52
C GLU A 326 6.75 -11.88 -36.47
N TYR A 327 7.17 -12.24 -35.25
CA TYR A 327 7.35 -11.28 -34.15
C TYR A 327 8.81 -10.86 -33.96
N ALA A 328 9.75 -11.40 -34.74
CA ALA A 328 11.17 -11.07 -34.62
C ALA A 328 11.46 -9.57 -34.83
N ALA A 329 10.71 -8.91 -35.72
CA ALA A 329 10.82 -7.46 -35.95
C ALA A 329 10.37 -6.62 -34.73
N ARG A 330 9.43 -7.14 -33.94
CA ARG A 330 8.83 -6.49 -32.76
C ARG A 330 9.59 -6.83 -31.45
N ARG A 331 10.78 -7.43 -31.53
CA ARG A 331 11.56 -7.96 -30.38
C ARG A 331 11.80 -7.01 -29.22
N ASN A 332 11.83 -5.70 -29.48
CA ASN A 332 12.11 -4.65 -28.48
C ASN A 332 10.82 -4.05 -27.90
N GLU A 333 9.65 -4.38 -28.48
CA GLU A 333 8.36 -3.96 -27.95
C GLU A 333 8.06 -4.73 -26.67
N LYS A 334 7.29 -4.11 -25.78
CA LYS A 334 6.79 -4.76 -24.56
C LYS A 334 5.65 -5.70 -24.92
N LEU A 335 5.45 -6.75 -24.13
CA LEU A 335 4.33 -7.69 -24.31
C LEU A 335 2.97 -6.97 -24.38
N LEU A 336 2.76 -5.96 -23.53
CA LEU A 336 1.54 -5.13 -23.54
C LEU A 336 1.31 -4.38 -24.87
N GLN A 337 2.37 -4.05 -25.60
CA GLN A 337 2.29 -3.29 -26.86
C GLN A 337 1.86 -4.16 -28.05
N ILE A 338 1.63 -5.46 -27.84
CA ILE A 338 1.01 -6.32 -28.87
C ILE A 338 -0.44 -5.93 -29.14
N ILE A 339 -1.13 -5.42 -28.11
CA ILE A 339 -2.53 -5.01 -28.22
C ILE A 339 -2.64 -3.74 -29.05
N ASP A 340 -3.44 -3.78 -30.11
CA ASP A 340 -3.68 -2.63 -30.98
C ASP A 340 -4.37 -1.47 -30.25
N HIS A 341 -4.07 -0.25 -30.69
CA HIS A 341 -4.75 0.96 -30.21
C HIS A 341 -5.96 1.29 -31.08
N PRO A 342 -7.07 1.80 -30.49
CA PRO A 342 -8.19 2.26 -31.29
C PRO A 342 -7.78 3.49 -32.12
N ILE A 343 -8.18 3.50 -33.40
CA ILE A 343 -7.95 4.62 -34.32
C ILE A 343 -9.26 5.37 -34.50
N TRP A 344 -9.28 6.65 -34.15
CA TRP A 344 -10.43 7.52 -34.35
C TRP A 344 -10.36 8.18 -35.70
N HIS A 345 -11.40 8.02 -36.52
CA HIS A 345 -11.50 8.66 -37.83
C HIS A 345 -12.48 9.83 -37.79
N GLY A 346 -12.07 10.97 -38.35
CA GLY A 346 -12.96 12.08 -38.65
C GLY A 346 -13.73 11.87 -39.95
N ASN A 347 -14.56 12.85 -40.32
CA ASN A 347 -15.33 12.80 -41.57
C ASN A 347 -14.46 12.93 -42.84
N SER A 348 -13.18 13.29 -42.69
CA SER A 348 -12.19 13.30 -43.77
C SER A 348 -11.17 12.19 -43.54
N PRO A 349 -10.73 11.45 -44.57
CA PRO A 349 -9.75 10.36 -44.43
C PRO A 349 -8.43 10.77 -43.75
N ASP A 350 -8.04 12.04 -43.87
CA ASP A 350 -6.78 12.57 -43.33
C ASP A 350 -6.84 12.91 -41.83
N ILE A 351 -8.02 12.85 -41.22
CA ILE A 351 -8.20 13.11 -39.79
C ILE A 351 -8.23 11.76 -39.07
N LEU A 352 -7.09 11.36 -38.51
CA LEU A 352 -6.98 10.17 -37.66
C LEU A 352 -6.21 10.48 -36.36
N ASP A 353 -6.62 9.85 -35.27
CA ASP A 353 -5.89 9.84 -33.99
C ASP A 353 -5.75 8.40 -33.50
N ASP A 354 -4.51 7.94 -33.37
CA ASP A 354 -4.10 6.61 -32.93
C ASP A 354 -3.51 6.62 -31.51
N ASN A 355 -3.59 7.73 -30.78
CA ASN A 355 -3.01 7.88 -29.44
C ASN A 355 -3.96 7.53 -28.30
N ALA A 356 -5.13 6.96 -28.61
CA ALA A 356 -6.11 6.58 -27.60
C ALA A 356 -5.63 5.35 -26.80
N ASP A 357 -5.99 5.31 -25.51
CA ASP A 357 -5.67 4.17 -24.64
C ASP A 357 -6.27 2.86 -25.18
N THR A 358 -5.55 1.76 -24.98
CA THR A 358 -6.00 0.41 -25.33
C THR A 358 -6.35 -0.43 -24.08
N LEU A 359 -6.79 -1.66 -24.31
CA LEU A 359 -7.02 -2.69 -23.32
C LEU A 359 -5.75 -2.96 -22.50
N LYS A 360 -5.88 -2.98 -21.16
CA LYS A 360 -4.78 -3.19 -20.23
C LYS A 360 -5.13 -4.37 -19.33
N PRO A 361 -4.72 -5.61 -19.65
CA PRO A 361 -4.86 -6.74 -18.72
C PRO A 361 -4.03 -6.48 -17.46
N ASP A 362 -4.40 -7.07 -16.31
CA ASP A 362 -3.68 -6.85 -15.05
C ASP A 362 -2.39 -7.67 -14.96
N ILE A 363 -2.39 -8.90 -15.48
CA ILE A 363 -1.26 -9.82 -15.32
C ILE A 363 -1.13 -10.68 -16.58
N LEU A 364 0.07 -10.69 -17.16
CA LEU A 364 0.45 -11.68 -18.17
C LEU A 364 1.61 -12.51 -17.61
N CYS A 365 1.40 -13.81 -17.49
CA CYS A 365 2.39 -14.72 -16.95
C CYS A 365 2.69 -15.82 -17.97
N ILE A 366 3.97 -16.17 -18.10
CA ILE A 366 4.41 -17.29 -18.93
C ILE A 366 5.28 -18.20 -18.07
N TYR A 367 4.88 -19.46 -17.95
CA TYR A 367 5.55 -20.41 -17.07
C TYR A 367 5.61 -21.81 -17.69
N PRO A 368 6.63 -22.62 -17.35
CA PRO A 368 6.77 -23.97 -17.88
C PRO A 368 5.67 -24.87 -17.31
N VAL A 369 5.08 -25.71 -18.15
CA VAL A 369 4.17 -26.77 -17.70
C VAL A 369 5.01 -27.94 -17.20
N ARG A 370 4.74 -28.40 -15.97
CA ARG A 370 5.50 -29.51 -15.37
C ARG A 370 5.47 -30.72 -16.31
N GLU A 371 6.61 -31.41 -16.41
CA GLU A 371 6.82 -32.61 -17.24
C GLU A 371 6.94 -32.39 -18.76
N SER A 372 6.70 -31.18 -19.28
CA SER A 372 6.95 -30.82 -20.69
C SER A 372 8.03 -29.73 -20.83
N LYS A 373 8.58 -29.56 -22.04
CA LYS A 373 9.40 -28.38 -22.41
C LYS A 373 8.52 -27.22 -22.90
N GLU A 374 7.22 -27.29 -22.65
CA GLU A 374 6.23 -26.36 -23.17
C GLU A 374 5.90 -25.31 -22.11
N TYR A 375 5.35 -24.19 -22.57
CA TYR A 375 4.97 -23.06 -21.72
C TYR A 375 3.46 -22.82 -21.81
N CYS A 376 2.90 -22.39 -20.68
CA CYS A 376 1.56 -21.86 -20.59
C CYS A 376 1.58 -20.35 -20.77
N PHE A 377 0.65 -19.81 -21.55
CA PHE A 377 0.38 -18.38 -21.63
C PHE A 377 -0.84 -18.05 -20.78
N ALA A 378 -0.61 -17.43 -19.62
CA ALA A 378 -1.65 -17.07 -18.67
C ALA A 378 -2.01 -15.59 -18.76
N ILE A 379 -3.31 -15.34 -18.90
CA ILE A 379 -3.94 -14.03 -18.86
C ILE A 379 -4.78 -14.00 -17.60
N TYR A 380 -4.28 -13.32 -16.58
CA TYR A 380 -4.99 -13.18 -15.32
C TYR A 380 -5.41 -11.74 -15.11
N ASP A 381 -6.58 -11.60 -14.50
CA ASP A 381 -7.15 -10.31 -14.13
C ASP A 381 -7.57 -10.38 -12.66
N ALA A 382 -6.98 -9.52 -11.85
CA ALA A 382 -7.07 -9.61 -10.40
C ALA A 382 -8.25 -8.79 -9.95
N LYS A 383 -9.34 -9.46 -9.56
CA LYS A 383 -10.57 -8.77 -9.18
C LYS A 383 -10.83 -8.85 -7.70
N TYR A 384 -11.02 -7.68 -7.09
CA TYR A 384 -11.39 -7.55 -5.69
C TYR A 384 -12.89 -7.79 -5.46
N TYR A 385 -13.39 -8.97 -5.87
CA TYR A 385 -14.77 -9.43 -5.73
C TYR A 385 -14.89 -10.55 -4.71
N CYS A 386 -15.98 -10.56 -3.94
CA CYS A 386 -16.31 -11.62 -3.00
C CYS A 386 -17.47 -12.43 -3.57
N ILE A 387 -17.17 -13.52 -4.26
CA ILE A 387 -18.17 -14.29 -5.00
C ILE A 387 -18.84 -15.30 -4.07
N HIS A 388 -20.15 -15.16 -3.88
CA HIS A 388 -20.95 -16.02 -3.02
C HIS A 388 -22.07 -16.71 -3.80
N PHE A 389 -22.31 -17.98 -3.49
CA PHE A 389 -23.43 -18.76 -4.03
C PHE A 389 -24.51 -18.90 -2.95
N GLU A 390 -25.58 -18.13 -3.08
CA GLU A 390 -26.75 -18.21 -2.20
C GLU A 390 -27.68 -19.33 -2.66
N LYS A 391 -27.94 -20.30 -1.79
CA LYS A 391 -28.98 -21.30 -2.04
C LYS A 391 -30.36 -20.64 -2.01
N LYS A 392 -31.19 -20.88 -3.02
CA LYS A 392 -32.61 -20.50 -3.06
C LYS A 392 -33.48 -21.76 -3.12
N ASP A 393 -34.79 -21.61 -2.98
CA ASP A 393 -35.76 -22.72 -3.06
C ASP A 393 -35.65 -23.50 -4.39
N LYS A 394 -35.19 -22.84 -5.46
CA LYS A 394 -34.83 -23.46 -6.74
C LYS A 394 -33.44 -22.99 -7.17
N GLY A 395 -32.42 -23.83 -6.94
CA GLY A 395 -31.06 -23.62 -7.41
C GLY A 395 -30.25 -22.65 -6.54
N TYR A 396 -29.33 -21.94 -7.19
CA TYR A 396 -28.41 -21.00 -6.55
C TYR A 396 -28.49 -19.63 -7.24
N ARG A 397 -28.40 -18.56 -6.47
CA ARG A 397 -28.16 -17.20 -6.96
C ARG A 397 -26.71 -16.84 -6.65
N ILE A 398 -26.00 -16.30 -7.63
CA ILE A 398 -24.67 -15.75 -7.42
C ILE A 398 -24.77 -14.28 -6.99
N ALA A 399 -23.92 -13.87 -6.05
CA ALA A 399 -23.79 -12.51 -5.57
C ALA A 399 -22.31 -12.12 -5.49
N GLY A 400 -22.00 -10.83 -5.64
CA GLY A 400 -20.63 -10.30 -5.60
C GLY A 400 -19.73 -10.74 -6.76
N GLN A 401 -20.32 -11.18 -7.88
CA GLN A 401 -19.60 -11.54 -9.11
C GLN A 401 -19.17 -10.32 -9.95
N PRO A 402 -18.13 -10.46 -10.80
CA PRO A 402 -17.77 -9.43 -11.77
C PRO A 402 -18.95 -9.01 -12.65
N GLY A 403 -18.96 -7.73 -13.02
CA GLY A 403 -19.96 -7.19 -13.94
C GLY A 403 -19.79 -7.69 -15.38
N ILE A 404 -20.81 -7.51 -16.21
CA ILE A 404 -20.75 -7.90 -17.63
C ILE A 404 -19.59 -7.21 -18.37
N GLN A 405 -19.25 -5.97 -17.98
CA GLN A 405 -18.13 -5.23 -18.58
C GLN A 405 -16.79 -5.93 -18.33
N ASP A 406 -16.57 -6.45 -17.13
CA ASP A 406 -15.34 -7.20 -16.81
C ASP A 406 -15.31 -8.49 -17.63
N ILE A 407 -16.42 -9.24 -17.66
CA ILE A 407 -16.54 -10.48 -18.44
C ILE A 407 -16.17 -10.23 -19.91
N VAL A 408 -16.75 -9.20 -20.53
CA VAL A 408 -16.44 -8.83 -21.91
C VAL A 408 -14.97 -8.46 -22.07
N LYS A 409 -14.39 -7.63 -21.17
CA LYS A 409 -12.97 -7.26 -21.22
C LYS A 409 -12.05 -8.47 -21.16
N GLN A 410 -12.34 -9.44 -20.31
CA GLN A 410 -11.51 -10.64 -20.16
C GLN A 410 -11.51 -11.52 -21.41
N TYR A 411 -12.65 -11.63 -22.10
CA TYR A 411 -12.68 -12.27 -23.44
C TYR A 411 -11.85 -11.48 -24.46
N LEU A 412 -11.94 -10.15 -24.44
CA LEU A 412 -11.18 -9.29 -25.36
C LEU A 412 -9.67 -9.34 -25.09
N TYR A 413 -9.23 -9.46 -23.84
CA TYR A 413 -7.82 -9.66 -23.52
C TYR A 413 -7.32 -10.98 -24.12
N ARG A 414 -8.06 -12.07 -23.95
CA ARG A 414 -7.73 -13.35 -24.57
C ARG A 414 -7.67 -13.24 -26.09
N PHE A 415 -8.64 -12.59 -26.70
CA PHE A 415 -8.70 -12.37 -28.15
C PHE A 415 -7.51 -11.54 -28.66
N ALA A 416 -7.11 -10.48 -27.95
CA ALA A 416 -6.03 -9.59 -28.35
C ALA A 416 -4.65 -10.28 -28.42
N TYR A 417 -4.43 -11.33 -27.63
CA TYR A 417 -3.20 -12.12 -27.67
C TYR A 417 -3.28 -13.38 -28.53
N ASP A 418 -4.43 -13.66 -29.14
CA ASP A 418 -4.66 -14.96 -29.76
C ASP A 418 -3.73 -15.23 -30.96
N ASP A 419 -3.51 -14.23 -31.82
CA ASP A 419 -2.53 -14.29 -32.93
C ASP A 419 -1.10 -14.53 -32.44
N PHE A 420 -0.69 -13.81 -31.39
CA PHE A 420 0.62 -14.00 -30.77
C PHE A 420 0.78 -15.41 -30.21
N ILE A 421 -0.25 -15.90 -29.52
CA ILE A 421 -0.23 -17.20 -28.85
C ILE A 421 -0.13 -18.34 -29.87
N GLU A 422 -0.88 -18.25 -30.97
CA GLU A 422 -0.81 -19.23 -32.06
C GLU A 422 0.55 -19.23 -32.75
N LYS A 423 1.06 -18.05 -33.15
CA LYS A 423 2.34 -17.92 -33.88
C LYS A 423 3.55 -18.30 -33.05
N GLN A 424 3.53 -18.03 -31.74
CA GLN A 424 4.58 -18.48 -30.81
C GLN A 424 4.45 -19.98 -30.46
N GLY A 425 3.34 -20.63 -30.81
CA GLY A 425 3.14 -22.06 -30.60
C GLY A 425 2.82 -22.46 -29.16
N TYR A 426 2.22 -21.56 -28.37
CA TYR A 426 1.74 -21.91 -27.03
C TYR A 426 0.62 -22.96 -27.13
N GLN A 427 0.81 -24.10 -26.45
CA GLN A 427 -0.18 -25.18 -26.41
C GLN A 427 -1.19 -24.99 -25.28
N TYR A 428 -0.78 -24.31 -24.20
CA TYR A 428 -1.60 -24.09 -23.02
C TYR A 428 -1.87 -22.61 -22.84
N VAL A 429 -3.14 -22.30 -22.57
CA VAL A 429 -3.61 -20.96 -22.30
C VAL A 429 -4.49 -21.00 -21.07
N GLN A 430 -4.29 -20.04 -20.18
CA GLN A 430 -5.22 -19.78 -19.09
C GLN A 430 -5.80 -18.38 -19.20
N ASN A 431 -7.11 -18.27 -18.95
CA ASN A 431 -7.82 -17.01 -18.93
C ASN A 431 -8.68 -16.95 -17.67
N MET A 432 -8.25 -16.22 -16.64
CA MET A 432 -8.86 -16.33 -15.31
C MET A 432 -8.97 -15.03 -14.53
N TYR A 433 -9.98 -14.96 -13.67
CA TYR A 433 -10.04 -14.00 -12.57
C TYR A 433 -9.34 -14.54 -11.32
N LEU A 434 -8.60 -13.67 -10.65
CA LEU A 434 -7.99 -13.93 -9.35
C LEU A 434 -8.70 -13.09 -8.28
N CYS A 435 -9.54 -13.74 -7.47
CA CYS A 435 -10.31 -13.10 -6.41
C CYS A 435 -9.74 -13.43 -5.03
N PRO A 436 -9.79 -12.51 -4.05
CA PRO A 436 -9.35 -12.80 -2.69
C PRO A 436 -10.37 -13.69 -1.96
N HIS A 437 -9.88 -14.51 -1.05
CA HIS A 437 -10.70 -15.32 -0.14
C HIS A 437 -10.04 -15.47 1.23
N GLU A 438 -10.88 -15.62 2.23
CA GLU A 438 -10.49 -15.95 3.60
C GLU A 438 -10.62 -17.46 3.81
N GLY A 439 -9.49 -18.17 3.79
CA GLY A 439 -9.44 -19.61 3.98
C GLY A 439 -8.26 -20.25 3.26
N GLU A 440 -7.94 -21.47 3.68
CA GLU A 440 -6.94 -22.30 3.01
C GLU A 440 -7.51 -22.96 1.76
N GLY A 441 -6.65 -23.17 0.76
CA GLY A 441 -7.00 -23.82 -0.49
C GLY A 441 -7.55 -22.88 -1.55
N GLN A 442 -7.91 -23.47 -2.70
CA GLN A 442 -8.53 -22.76 -3.80
C GLN A 442 -9.96 -23.24 -4.00
N ASP A 443 -10.89 -22.30 -4.04
CA ASP A 443 -12.22 -22.52 -4.59
C ASP A 443 -12.23 -22.01 -6.03
N PHE A 444 -12.82 -22.80 -6.92
CA PHE A 444 -12.74 -22.63 -8.35
C PHE A 444 -14.12 -22.64 -8.98
N GLY A 445 -14.33 -21.74 -9.93
CA GLY A 445 -15.50 -21.70 -10.77
C GLY A 445 -15.16 -21.24 -12.18
N TRP A 446 -16.19 -21.05 -12.99
CA TRP A 446 -16.05 -20.46 -14.32
C TRP A 446 -17.27 -19.64 -14.68
N VAL A 447 -17.07 -18.69 -15.59
CA VAL A 447 -18.13 -17.96 -16.25
C VAL A 447 -18.01 -18.12 -17.75
N GLU A 448 -19.13 -18.38 -18.40
CA GLU A 448 -19.21 -18.51 -19.85
C GLU A 448 -20.15 -17.44 -20.40
N LEU A 449 -19.75 -16.85 -21.53
CA LEU A 449 -20.63 -16.04 -22.36
C LEU A 449 -20.57 -16.59 -23.79
N THR A 450 -21.47 -17.51 -24.13
CA THR A 450 -21.38 -18.35 -25.33
C THR A 450 -21.20 -17.55 -26.64
N MET A 451 -21.79 -16.36 -26.74
CA MET A 451 -21.60 -15.48 -27.91
C MET A 451 -20.15 -14.99 -28.09
N LEU A 452 -19.43 -14.74 -26.99
CA LEU A 452 -18.01 -14.34 -27.00
C LEU A 452 -17.07 -15.54 -26.89
N GLY A 453 -17.61 -16.70 -26.53
CA GLY A 453 -16.92 -17.97 -26.68
C GLY A 453 -16.54 -18.26 -28.14
N MET A 454 -17.14 -17.58 -29.13
CA MET A 454 -16.91 -17.76 -30.57
C MET A 454 -16.68 -16.40 -31.28
N ILE A 455 -15.54 -15.74 -31.05
CA ILE A 455 -15.20 -14.48 -31.74
C ILE A 455 -14.24 -14.77 -32.90
N GLY A 456 -14.52 -14.21 -34.08
CA GLY A 456 -13.63 -14.32 -35.24
C GLY A 456 -13.43 -15.75 -35.78
N GLY A 457 -14.40 -16.65 -35.51
CA GLY A 457 -14.30 -18.08 -35.87
C GLY A 457 -13.48 -18.92 -34.89
N LYS A 458 -13.03 -18.35 -33.77
CA LYS A 458 -12.19 -19.02 -32.77
C LYS A 458 -12.93 -19.23 -31.46
N LYS A 459 -12.73 -20.41 -30.86
CA LYS A 459 -13.34 -20.77 -29.58
C LYS A 459 -12.43 -20.31 -28.42
N LEU A 460 -12.77 -19.19 -27.76
CA LEU A 460 -11.92 -18.59 -26.71
C LEU A 460 -12.03 -19.28 -25.34
N GLY A 461 -13.00 -20.18 -25.17
CA GLY A 461 -13.23 -20.94 -23.92
C GLY A 461 -13.87 -20.12 -22.81
N SER A 462 -14.21 -20.77 -21.70
CA SER A 462 -14.76 -20.09 -20.52
C SER A 462 -13.68 -19.32 -19.76
N ILE A 463 -14.09 -18.32 -18.97
CA ILE A 463 -13.18 -17.62 -18.06
C ILE A 463 -13.17 -18.36 -16.73
N GLY A 464 -11.99 -18.80 -16.28
CA GLY A 464 -11.82 -19.39 -14.96
C GLY A 464 -11.95 -18.35 -13.86
N VAL A 465 -12.41 -18.77 -12.68
CA VAL A 465 -12.49 -17.93 -11.49
C VAL A 465 -11.79 -18.66 -10.36
N VAL A 466 -10.70 -18.08 -9.87
CA VAL A 466 -9.90 -18.65 -8.78
C VAL A 466 -10.04 -17.76 -7.55
N LYS A 467 -10.38 -18.36 -6.42
CA LYS A 467 -10.29 -17.73 -5.11
C LYS A 467 -8.95 -18.06 -4.48
N LEU A 468 -8.11 -17.05 -4.31
CA LEU A 468 -6.79 -17.15 -3.70
C LEU A 468 -6.85 -16.79 -2.21
N CYS A 469 -6.15 -17.55 -1.38
CA CYS A 469 -5.93 -17.21 0.03
C CYS A 469 -5.24 -15.86 0.13
N ALA A 470 -5.96 -14.83 0.61
CA ALA A 470 -5.42 -13.47 0.68
C ALA A 470 -4.24 -13.36 1.64
N GLU A 471 -4.29 -14.10 2.77
CA GLU A 471 -3.22 -14.11 3.78
C GLU A 471 -1.91 -14.63 3.21
N GLU A 472 -1.96 -15.72 2.44
CA GLU A 472 -0.80 -16.30 1.78
C GLU A 472 -0.25 -15.38 0.67
N MET A 473 -1.15 -14.83 -0.15
CA MET A 473 -0.74 -13.87 -1.20
C MET A 473 -0.04 -12.65 -0.60
N PHE A 474 -0.54 -12.14 0.52
CA PHE A 474 0.09 -11.04 1.22
C PHE A 474 1.44 -11.41 1.83
N GLU A 475 1.59 -12.62 2.35
CA GLU A 475 2.88 -13.09 2.87
C GLU A 475 3.95 -13.16 1.76
N ILE A 476 3.63 -13.79 0.62
CA ILE A 476 4.52 -13.88 -0.55
C ILE A 476 4.90 -12.47 -1.01
N TYR A 477 3.92 -11.58 -1.13
CA TYR A 477 4.13 -10.20 -1.54
C TYR A 477 5.02 -9.46 -0.56
N LEU A 478 4.78 -9.54 0.75
CA LEU A 478 5.58 -8.87 1.78
C LEU A 478 7.04 -9.35 1.75
N GLN A 479 7.28 -10.64 1.54
CA GLN A 479 8.61 -11.22 1.43
C GLN A 479 9.30 -10.90 0.08
N GLY A 480 8.58 -10.34 -0.88
CA GLY A 480 9.12 -9.99 -2.20
C GLY A 480 9.46 -11.23 -3.03
N ARG A 481 8.76 -12.34 -2.79
CA ARG A 481 8.91 -13.58 -3.54
C ARG A 481 7.92 -13.62 -4.71
N THR A 482 8.25 -14.43 -5.70
CA THR A 482 7.36 -14.82 -6.79
C THR A 482 7.00 -16.29 -6.65
N ILE A 483 5.79 -16.67 -7.03
CA ILE A 483 5.32 -18.05 -7.02
C ILE A 483 6.12 -18.85 -8.05
N GLU A 484 6.83 -19.89 -7.58
CA GLU A 484 7.60 -20.79 -8.47
C GLU A 484 6.71 -21.87 -9.10
N ASN A 485 5.74 -22.39 -8.34
CA ASN A 485 4.81 -23.40 -8.80
C ASN A 485 3.39 -22.85 -8.94
N ILE A 486 3.06 -22.33 -10.12
CA ILE A 486 1.73 -21.77 -10.37
C ILE A 486 0.61 -22.82 -10.24
N ALA A 487 0.91 -24.10 -10.47
CA ALA A 487 -0.07 -25.18 -10.33
C ALA A 487 -0.49 -25.46 -8.88
N GLU A 488 0.23 -24.94 -7.89
CA GLU A 488 -0.24 -24.96 -6.49
C GLU A 488 -1.38 -23.98 -6.25
N TYR A 489 -1.54 -22.96 -7.09
CA TYR A 489 -2.47 -21.83 -6.90
C TYR A 489 -3.56 -21.74 -7.96
N ILE A 490 -3.32 -22.32 -9.13
CA ILE A 490 -4.17 -22.23 -10.30
C ILE A 490 -4.43 -23.66 -10.77
N PRO A 491 -5.68 -24.04 -11.09
CA PRO A 491 -5.97 -25.40 -11.48
C PRO A 491 -5.32 -25.65 -12.84
N GLN A 492 -4.64 -26.78 -12.99
CA GLN A 492 -4.00 -27.15 -14.26
C GLN A 492 -5.04 -27.37 -15.39
N VAL A 493 -6.33 -27.45 -15.07
CA VAL A 493 -7.41 -27.86 -15.98
C VAL A 493 -8.37 -26.71 -16.28
N PHE A 494 -8.06 -25.97 -17.35
CA PHE A 494 -9.04 -25.70 -18.41
C PHE A 494 -8.46 -26.31 -19.68
N GLU A 495 -8.34 -27.63 -19.71
CA GLU A 495 -8.13 -28.35 -20.95
C GLU A 495 -9.39 -28.14 -21.80
N ILE A 496 -9.34 -27.22 -22.74
CA ILE A 496 -9.97 -27.49 -24.03
C ILE A 496 -8.86 -28.18 -24.82
N PRO A 497 -8.89 -29.52 -24.96
CA PRO A 497 -7.94 -30.18 -25.85
C PRO A 497 -8.07 -29.53 -27.22
N LYS A 498 -6.97 -29.00 -27.77
CA LYS A 498 -6.84 -28.84 -29.22
C LYS A 498 -7.00 -30.25 -29.80
N GLY A 499 -8.19 -30.58 -30.32
CA GLY A 499 -8.48 -31.91 -30.85
C GLY A 499 -9.86 -32.49 -30.57
N ALA A 500 -10.74 -31.83 -29.80
CA ALA A 500 -12.18 -32.15 -29.87
C ALA A 500 -12.84 -31.40 -31.06
N GLU A 501 -12.21 -31.54 -32.23
CA GLU A 501 -12.70 -31.07 -33.53
C GLU A 501 -13.38 -32.25 -34.23
N SER A 502 -14.69 -32.37 -34.01
CA SER A 502 -15.60 -33.05 -34.93
C SER A 502 -16.99 -32.46 -34.80
#